data_AF-A0A425CNG1-F1
#
_entry.id   AF-A0A425CNG1-F1
#
_cell.length_a   1.000
_cell.length_b   1.000
_cell.length_c   1.000
_cell.angle_alpha   90.00
_cell.angle_beta   90.00
_cell.angle_gamma   90.00
#
_symmetry.space_group_name_H-M   'P 1'
#
loop_
_entity.id
_entity.type
_entity.pdbx_description
1 polymer ?
#
loop_
_entity_poly.entity_id
_entity_poly.type
_entity_poly.pdbx_seq_one_letter_code
_entity_poly.pdbx_strand_id
1 'polypeptide(L)'
;MLCPRSVTTFSNVLPCAVILFVAFVSSTTARQGVDKGDPSDGSDVAIDQPLTEATDWFLTEQEITDSRGGAPRDGLSVYTEGNAITSFTVPNEFFNSVYDDLSVVGDGQRVLITAYESALIPFKPDVDVSGATTGYQNVFAGIVERGGQVNILSWANLLERSSVEVRNVINSLPPSPVNDARALFIFDDRLSTISSSHHQKTIVIAATSSSGHDDHPVAYVGGIDLTNDRWDNIYHNSSTLRDAGGITKDFKGWIDGHIRIHGPAAKDVANNHLSRWNSDYMPTRGLEDDMLSFNNPPYYKLDPLDYASSTNKSTLGKQSVQIVRTFSCKYEHYTEFAPHGETSLLQARIKAIQNARGAAFPKKAAKQKVFVTCTKCNGGKQIMYLRSDIEMEFVSKDVIESSNES
;
A
#
# COMPACT_ATOMS: atom_id res chain seq x y z
N MET A 1 11.37 -6.18 -18.14
CA MET A 1 12.85 -6.23 -18.34
C MET A 1 13.51 -5.84 -17.04
N LEU A 2 14.15 -6.81 -16.39
CA LEU A 2 14.86 -6.65 -15.11
C LEU A 2 16.11 -5.77 -15.30
N CYS A 3 16.42 -4.94 -14.31
CA CYS A 3 17.64 -4.12 -14.31
C CYS A 3 18.88 -5.04 -14.33
N PRO A 4 19.93 -4.71 -15.10
CA PRO A 4 20.99 -5.67 -15.38
C PRO A 4 21.89 -5.90 -14.15
N ARG A 5 21.90 -7.14 -13.64
CA ARG A 5 23.14 -7.90 -13.40
C ARG A 5 22.90 -9.39 -13.72
N SER A 6 23.78 -9.92 -14.58
CA SER A 6 23.96 -11.35 -14.93
C SER A 6 22.79 -12.06 -15.65
N VAL A 7 23.13 -12.62 -16.81
CA VAL A 7 22.29 -13.26 -17.82
C VAL A 7 21.61 -14.55 -17.33
N THR A 8 20.31 -14.68 -17.57
CA THR A 8 19.72 -15.79 -18.37
C THR A 8 18.32 -15.40 -18.83
N THR A 9 18.08 -15.58 -20.13
CA THR A 9 16.91 -15.14 -20.89
C THR A 9 15.64 -15.89 -20.53
N PHE A 10 14.55 -15.16 -20.29
CA PHE A 10 13.18 -15.62 -20.54
C PHE A 10 12.35 -14.52 -21.22
N SER A 11 11.62 -14.93 -22.26
CA SER A 11 10.87 -14.10 -23.20
C SER A 11 9.72 -13.29 -22.59
N ASN A 12 9.55 -12.09 -23.16
CA ASN A 12 8.37 -11.24 -23.27
C ASN A 12 7.12 -11.61 -22.44
N VAL A 13 6.98 -10.93 -21.30
CA VAL A 13 5.68 -10.53 -20.74
C VAL A 13 5.81 -9.06 -20.31
N LEU A 14 4.82 -8.24 -20.68
CA LEU A 14 4.76 -6.80 -20.40
C LEU A 14 4.82 -6.52 -18.88
N PRO A 15 5.54 -5.49 -18.41
CA PRO A 15 5.61 -5.19 -16.99
C PRO A 15 4.45 -4.25 -16.57
N CYS A 16 3.49 -4.78 -15.82
CA CYS A 16 2.75 -3.97 -14.84
C CYS A 16 3.67 -3.72 -13.64
N ALA A 17 3.73 -2.46 -13.17
CA ALA A 17 4.46 -2.11 -11.96
C ALA A 17 3.63 -2.47 -10.72
N VAL A 18 3.73 -3.72 -10.28
CA VAL A 18 3.07 -4.19 -9.05
C VAL A 18 3.94 -3.89 -7.84
N ILE A 19 3.36 -3.21 -6.86
CA ILE A 19 3.92 -3.13 -5.51
C ILE A 19 2.97 -3.80 -4.52
N LEU A 20 3.50 -4.76 -3.76
CA LEU A 20 2.89 -5.40 -2.60
C LEU A 20 3.81 -5.07 -1.43
N PHE A 21 3.28 -4.83 -0.24
CA PHE A 21 4.11 -4.69 0.94
C PHE A 21 4.10 -5.99 1.73
N VAL A 22 5.26 -6.50 2.10
CA VAL A 22 5.39 -7.67 2.98
C VAL A 22 5.78 -7.15 4.36
N ALA A 23 4.81 -7.11 5.29
CA ALA A 23 5.07 -6.94 6.70
C ALA A 23 5.19 -8.33 7.35
N PHE A 24 6.35 -8.65 7.93
CA PHE A 24 6.55 -9.87 8.70
C PHE A 24 6.20 -9.63 10.17
N VAL A 25 5.28 -10.44 10.70
CA VAL A 25 4.80 -10.34 12.09
C VAL A 25 5.22 -11.60 12.83
N SER A 26 6.10 -11.48 13.83
CA SER A 26 6.43 -12.56 14.77
C SER A 26 5.75 -12.30 16.13
N SER A 27 5.11 -13.32 16.71
CA SER A 27 4.53 -13.26 18.07
C SER A 27 4.62 -14.62 18.77
N THR A 28 5.07 -14.64 20.03
CA THR A 28 5.25 -15.85 20.85
C THR A 28 4.17 -15.99 21.92
N THR A 29 3.23 -16.94 21.77
CA THR A 29 2.44 -17.52 22.87
C THR A 29 1.85 -18.88 22.49
N ALA A 30 2.15 -19.94 23.25
CA ALA A 30 1.61 -21.29 23.07
C ALA A 30 0.42 -21.55 24.02
N ARG A 31 -0.63 -22.22 23.54
CA ARG A 31 -1.66 -22.88 24.37
C ARG A 31 -1.94 -24.28 23.82
N GLN A 32 -1.97 -25.26 24.73
CA GLN A 32 -2.17 -26.68 24.44
C GLN A 32 -3.64 -27.02 24.19
N GLY A 33 -3.90 -27.86 23.19
CA GLY A 33 -5.18 -28.51 22.95
C GLY A 33 -5.01 -29.73 22.04
N VAL A 34 -5.27 -30.92 22.59
CA VAL A 34 -5.11 -32.23 21.94
C VAL A 34 -6.34 -32.54 21.08
N ASP A 35 -6.14 -32.96 19.82
CA ASP A 35 -7.20 -33.48 18.94
C ASP A 35 -6.82 -34.90 18.48
N LYS A 36 -7.76 -35.85 18.61
CA LYS A 36 -7.56 -37.28 18.35
C LYS A 36 -7.96 -37.62 16.92
N GLY A 37 -7.01 -38.01 16.08
CA GLY A 37 -7.31 -38.49 14.73
C GLY A 37 -6.11 -38.83 13.84
N ASP A 38 -4.88 -38.63 14.30
CA ASP A 38 -3.66 -39.00 13.59
C ASP A 38 -2.90 -40.04 14.42
N PRO A 39 -2.54 -41.23 13.88
CA PRO A 39 -1.69 -42.19 14.59
C PRO A 39 -0.24 -41.72 14.71
N SER A 40 0.17 -40.70 13.95
CA SER A 40 1.38 -39.92 14.22
C SER A 40 1.07 -38.86 15.28
N ASP A 41 1.88 -38.82 16.34
CA ASP A 41 1.90 -37.72 17.31
C ASP A 41 2.75 -36.53 16.80
N GLY A 42 3.19 -36.58 15.54
CA GLY A 42 4.07 -35.61 14.90
C GLY A 42 5.54 -35.74 15.29
N SER A 43 5.93 -36.73 16.12
CA SER A 43 7.32 -36.92 16.55
C SER A 43 8.24 -37.50 15.46
N ASP A 44 7.67 -38.13 14.44
CA ASP A 44 8.34 -38.71 13.27
C ASP A 44 8.56 -37.70 12.14
N VAL A 45 7.88 -36.55 12.19
CA VAL A 45 8.13 -35.43 11.30
C VAL A 45 9.27 -34.61 11.88
N ALA A 46 10.40 -34.57 11.17
CA ALA A 46 11.45 -33.59 11.47
C ALA A 46 10.89 -32.18 11.24
N ILE A 47 10.36 -31.57 12.31
CA ILE A 47 9.95 -30.18 12.31
C ILE A 47 11.25 -29.36 12.29
N ASP A 48 11.65 -28.95 11.08
CA ASP A 48 12.66 -27.90 10.93
C ASP A 48 12.05 -26.64 11.55
N GLN A 49 12.67 -26.13 12.64
CA GLN A 49 12.15 -24.96 13.32
C GLN A 49 12.10 -23.80 12.33
N PRO A 50 10.97 -23.09 12.22
CA PRO A 50 10.89 -21.95 11.32
C PRO A 50 11.93 -20.91 11.75
N LEU A 51 12.56 -20.25 10.78
CA LEU A 51 13.40 -19.10 11.04
C LEU A 51 12.57 -18.05 11.77
N THR A 52 13.03 -17.61 12.95
CA THR A 52 12.26 -16.73 13.84
C THR A 52 12.80 -15.31 13.90
N GLU A 53 14.07 -15.11 13.51
CA GLU A 53 14.71 -13.81 13.53
C GLU A 53 14.32 -13.00 12.30
N ALA A 54 13.99 -11.72 12.50
CA ALA A 54 13.58 -10.85 11.40
C ALA A 54 14.68 -10.72 10.32
N THR A 55 15.95 -10.76 10.72
CA THR A 55 17.13 -10.70 9.84
C THR A 55 17.25 -11.89 8.90
N ASP A 56 16.64 -13.02 9.24
CA ASP A 56 16.61 -14.17 8.34
C ASP A 56 15.72 -13.86 7.12
N TRP A 57 14.60 -13.16 7.34
CA TRP A 57 13.58 -12.87 6.33
C TRP A 57 13.82 -11.57 5.56
N PHE A 58 14.47 -10.59 6.18
CA PHE A 58 14.72 -9.28 5.58
C PHE A 58 15.94 -9.25 4.69
N LEU A 59 15.91 -8.38 3.68
CA LEU A 59 17.11 -8.01 2.95
C LEU A 59 18.10 -7.33 3.89
N THR A 60 19.36 -7.69 3.78
CA THR A 60 20.48 -6.97 4.35
C THR A 60 20.67 -5.63 3.63
N GLU A 61 21.45 -4.73 4.22
CA GLU A 61 21.81 -3.46 3.58
C GLU A 61 22.50 -3.66 2.23
N GLN A 62 23.37 -4.68 2.12
CA GLN A 62 24.03 -5.02 0.87
C GLN A 62 23.04 -5.53 -0.18
N GLU A 63 22.11 -6.42 0.18
CA GLU A 63 21.07 -6.90 -0.74
C GLU A 63 20.16 -5.77 -1.22
N ILE A 64 19.85 -4.78 -0.36
CA ILE A 64 19.13 -3.56 -0.76
C ILE A 64 19.96 -2.74 -1.75
N THR A 65 21.23 -2.51 -1.46
CA THR A 65 22.16 -1.75 -2.33
C THR A 65 22.31 -2.43 -3.69
N ASP A 66 22.45 -3.75 -3.73
CA ASP A 66 22.52 -4.53 -4.96
C ASP A 66 21.22 -4.43 -5.76
N SER A 67 20.06 -4.44 -5.09
CA SER A 67 18.74 -4.25 -5.74
C SER A 67 18.54 -2.86 -6.35
N ARG A 68 19.42 -1.90 -6.03
CA ARG A 68 19.46 -0.50 -6.47
C ARG A 68 20.63 -0.23 -7.43
N GLY A 69 21.15 -1.26 -8.09
CA GLY A 69 22.26 -1.11 -9.04
C GLY A 69 23.57 -0.66 -8.38
N GLY A 70 23.75 -0.92 -7.08
CA GLY A 70 24.93 -0.51 -6.31
C GLY A 70 24.81 0.85 -5.61
N ALA A 71 23.69 1.56 -5.78
CA ALA A 71 23.47 2.83 -5.08
C ALA A 71 22.98 2.58 -3.64
N PRO A 72 23.64 3.15 -2.61
CA PRO A 72 23.16 3.10 -1.23
C PRO A 72 21.72 3.62 -1.09
N ARG A 73 21.02 3.18 -0.05
CA ARG A 73 19.65 3.62 0.25
C ARG A 73 19.65 4.61 1.40
N ASP A 74 19.45 5.88 1.05
CA ASP A 74 19.30 6.95 2.04
C ASP A 74 17.84 7.20 2.40
N GLY A 75 17.61 7.75 3.60
CA GLY A 75 16.31 8.20 4.08
C GLY A 75 15.34 7.10 4.53
N LEU A 76 15.65 5.81 4.31
CA LEU A 76 14.86 4.67 4.80
C LEU A 76 15.75 3.72 5.59
N SER A 77 15.29 3.30 6.76
CA SER A 77 15.98 2.28 7.57
C SER A 77 16.11 0.96 6.80
N VAL A 78 17.15 0.16 7.07
CA VAL A 78 17.24 -1.23 6.53
C VAL A 78 16.02 -2.03 7.03
N TYR A 79 15.75 -1.95 8.32
CA TYR A 79 14.51 -2.35 8.96
C TYR A 79 14.34 -1.58 10.27
N THR A 80 13.14 -1.64 10.83
CA THR A 80 12.78 -1.04 12.10
C THR A 80 12.19 -2.08 13.03
N GLU A 81 12.17 -1.78 14.33
CA GLU A 81 11.67 -2.67 15.38
C GLU A 81 10.64 -1.97 16.28
N GLY A 82 9.78 -2.77 16.90
CA GLY A 82 8.79 -2.29 17.86
C GLY A 82 7.60 -1.56 17.23
N ASN A 83 7.34 -1.75 15.93
CA ASN A 83 6.18 -1.15 15.27
C ASN A 83 4.89 -1.81 15.76
N ALA A 84 3.83 -1.03 15.94
CA ALA A 84 2.48 -1.54 16.12
C ALA A 84 1.80 -1.70 14.76
N ILE A 85 1.44 -2.94 14.40
CA ILE A 85 0.82 -3.28 13.11
C ILE A 85 -0.63 -3.72 13.31
N THR A 86 -1.55 -3.08 12.58
CA THR A 86 -2.92 -3.55 12.44
C THR A 86 -3.16 -4.04 11.02
N SER A 87 -3.65 -5.27 10.91
CA SER A 87 -4.04 -5.92 9.66
C SER A 87 -5.47 -5.55 9.27
N PHE A 88 -5.70 -5.14 8.03
CA PHE A 88 -7.04 -5.08 7.45
C PHE A 88 -7.15 -6.08 6.31
N THR A 89 -8.09 -7.01 6.44
CA THR A 89 -8.38 -8.04 5.43
C THR A 89 -9.76 -7.85 4.81
N VAL A 90 -10.43 -6.77 5.22
CA VAL A 90 -11.76 -6.37 4.78
C VAL A 90 -11.68 -4.86 4.52
N PRO A 91 -12.05 -4.38 3.31
CA PRO A 91 -11.87 -2.98 2.98
C PRO A 91 -12.60 -2.00 3.90
N ASN A 92 -13.82 -2.30 4.35
CA ASN A 92 -14.56 -1.39 5.25
C ASN A 92 -13.82 -1.12 6.57
N GLU A 93 -13.11 -2.10 7.14
CA GLU A 93 -12.31 -1.92 8.35
C GLU A 93 -11.14 -0.95 8.12
N PHE A 94 -10.52 -1.03 6.93
CA PHE A 94 -9.50 -0.06 6.50
C PHE A 94 -10.09 1.34 6.38
N PHE A 95 -11.20 1.52 5.65
CA PHE A 95 -11.83 2.83 5.48
C PHE A 95 -12.29 3.43 6.82
N ASN A 96 -12.84 2.61 7.72
CA ASN A 96 -13.20 3.03 9.06
C ASN A 96 -12.01 3.56 9.84
N SER A 97 -10.90 2.81 9.85
CA SER A 97 -9.70 3.20 10.55
C SER A 97 -9.07 4.46 9.97
N VAL A 98 -9.00 4.58 8.64
CA VAL A 98 -8.49 5.78 7.97
C VAL A 98 -9.36 6.99 8.33
N TYR A 99 -10.69 6.87 8.27
CA TYR A 99 -11.57 7.96 8.64
C TYR A 99 -11.35 8.40 10.09
N ASP A 100 -11.23 7.45 11.04
CA ASP A 100 -11.04 7.77 12.46
C ASP A 100 -9.74 8.55 12.69
N ASP A 101 -8.64 8.11 12.07
CA ASP A 101 -7.36 8.80 12.19
C ASP A 101 -7.38 10.18 11.47
N LEU A 102 -7.97 10.28 10.28
CA LEU A 102 -8.08 11.55 9.54
C LEU A 102 -8.99 12.57 10.24
N SER A 103 -10.03 12.11 10.94
CA SER A 103 -11.02 12.97 11.62
C SER A 103 -10.43 13.76 12.78
N VAL A 104 -9.27 13.34 13.29
CA VAL A 104 -8.59 14.01 14.42
C VAL A 104 -7.33 14.78 14.01
N VAL A 105 -6.93 14.73 12.73
CA VAL A 105 -5.77 15.50 12.23
C VAL A 105 -6.05 16.98 12.33
N GLY A 106 -5.13 17.75 12.90
CA GLY A 106 -5.24 19.21 13.03
C GLY A 106 -3.90 19.93 12.95
N ASP A 107 -3.82 21.08 13.60
CA ASP A 107 -2.67 21.98 13.61
C ASP A 107 -1.33 21.26 13.89
N GLY A 108 -0.29 21.66 13.15
CA GLY A 108 1.05 21.08 13.22
C GLY A 108 1.18 19.67 12.61
N GLN A 109 0.09 19.09 12.10
CA GLN A 109 0.10 17.78 11.44
C GLN A 109 -0.12 17.88 9.93
N ARG A 110 0.34 16.85 9.22
CA ARG A 110 0.22 16.71 7.78
C ARG A 110 -0.20 15.30 7.39
N VAL A 111 -0.95 15.22 6.29
CA VAL A 111 -1.38 13.99 5.64
C VAL A 111 -0.69 13.88 4.29
N LEU A 112 0.09 12.82 4.09
CA LEU A 112 0.81 12.55 2.84
C LEU A 112 0.19 11.33 2.17
N ILE A 113 -0.33 11.48 0.95
CA ILE A 113 -1.04 10.41 0.24
C ILE A 113 -0.36 10.11 -1.08
N THR A 114 -0.10 8.84 -1.36
CA THR A 114 0.15 8.38 -2.73
C THR A 114 -1.03 7.55 -3.19
N ALA A 115 -1.54 7.83 -4.39
CA ALA A 115 -2.70 7.13 -4.95
C ALA A 115 -2.45 6.72 -6.40
N TYR A 116 -3.03 5.59 -6.79
CA TYR A 116 -3.18 5.25 -8.21
C TYR A 116 -4.44 5.90 -8.79
N GLU A 117 -5.50 5.96 -7.99
CA GLU A 117 -6.79 6.55 -8.36
C GLU A 117 -7.44 7.15 -7.10
N SER A 118 -8.27 8.17 -7.27
CA SER A 118 -9.13 8.72 -6.22
C SER A 118 -10.53 9.00 -6.75
N ALA A 119 -11.55 8.86 -5.90
CA ALA A 119 -12.92 9.23 -6.21
C ALA A 119 -13.63 9.87 -5.01
N LEU A 120 -14.65 10.68 -5.28
CA LEU A 120 -15.49 11.30 -4.25
C LEU A 120 -16.47 10.28 -3.67
N ILE A 121 -15.99 9.46 -2.73
CA ILE A 121 -16.79 8.43 -2.05
C ILE A 121 -16.92 8.71 -0.53
N PRO A 122 -17.99 8.22 0.12
CA PRO A 122 -18.05 8.15 1.58
C PRO A 122 -17.07 7.09 2.12
N PHE A 123 -16.40 7.41 3.23
CA PHE A 123 -15.52 6.47 3.92
C PHE A 123 -16.33 5.49 4.77
N LYS A 124 -17.47 5.93 5.31
CA LYS A 124 -18.36 5.11 6.16
C LYS A 124 -19.80 5.12 5.62
N PRO A 125 -20.06 4.54 4.44
CA PRO A 125 -21.39 4.53 3.82
C PRO A 125 -22.45 3.82 4.67
N ASP A 126 -22.06 2.90 5.53
CA ASP A 126 -22.94 2.16 6.45
C ASP A 126 -23.55 3.05 7.54
N VAL A 127 -22.93 4.20 7.85
CA VAL A 127 -23.47 5.20 8.80
C VAL A 127 -23.86 6.52 8.13
N ASP A 128 -23.19 6.89 7.03
CA ASP A 128 -23.43 8.10 6.26
C ASP A 128 -23.29 7.80 4.76
N VAL A 129 -24.32 7.17 4.21
CA VAL A 129 -24.39 6.78 2.80
C VAL A 129 -24.25 7.97 1.86
N SER A 130 -24.71 9.16 2.28
CA SER A 130 -24.63 10.38 1.48
C SER A 130 -23.22 10.98 1.42
N GLY A 131 -22.34 10.61 2.34
CA GLY A 131 -21.04 11.23 2.52
C GLY A 131 -21.12 12.67 3.02
N ALA A 132 -22.24 13.11 3.61
CA ALA A 132 -22.42 14.48 4.09
C ALA A 132 -21.37 14.88 5.15
N THR A 133 -20.87 13.91 5.93
CA THR A 133 -19.76 14.08 6.87
C THR A 133 -18.56 13.22 6.48
N THR A 134 -18.81 11.98 6.03
CA THR A 134 -17.76 10.97 5.78
C THR A 134 -17.27 10.94 4.34
N GLY A 135 -17.81 11.79 3.47
CA GLY A 135 -17.39 11.96 2.09
C GLY A 135 -15.97 12.48 1.99
N TYR A 136 -15.23 12.00 0.99
CA TYR A 136 -13.84 12.39 0.70
C TYR A 136 -13.60 13.89 0.89
N GLN A 137 -14.33 14.72 0.14
CA GLN A 137 -14.20 16.19 0.22
C GLN A 137 -14.38 16.76 1.64
N ASN A 138 -15.34 16.24 2.40
CA ASN A 138 -15.68 16.75 3.74
C ASN A 138 -14.62 16.34 4.77
N VAL A 139 -14.09 15.13 4.65
CA VAL A 139 -12.97 14.66 5.49
C VAL A 139 -11.74 15.55 5.28
N PHE A 140 -11.36 15.81 4.02
CA PHE A 140 -10.20 16.65 3.71
C PHE A 140 -10.42 18.13 4.02
N ALA A 141 -11.62 18.67 3.80
CA ALA A 141 -11.99 20.01 4.26
C ALA A 141 -11.84 20.13 5.78
N GLY A 142 -12.35 19.16 6.54
CA GLY A 142 -12.23 19.16 8.00
C GLY A 142 -10.78 19.12 8.51
N ILE A 143 -9.88 18.40 7.82
CA ILE A 143 -8.45 18.41 8.14
C ILE A 143 -7.89 19.83 8.02
N VAL A 144 -8.15 20.49 6.90
CA VAL A 144 -7.67 21.86 6.64
C VAL A 144 -8.30 22.86 7.62
N GLU A 145 -9.61 22.77 7.87
CA GLU A 145 -10.30 23.63 8.85
C GLU A 145 -9.64 23.58 10.24
N ARG A 146 -9.15 22.42 10.66
CA ARG A 146 -8.44 22.22 11.94
C ARG A 146 -6.96 22.61 11.92
N GLY A 147 -6.44 23.10 10.79
CA GLY A 147 -5.04 23.49 10.63
C GLY A 147 -4.11 22.39 10.12
N GLY A 148 -4.64 21.24 9.72
CA GLY A 148 -3.85 20.16 9.13
C GLY A 148 -3.52 20.41 7.67
N GLN A 149 -2.31 20.04 7.25
CA GLN A 149 -1.89 20.10 5.84
C GLN A 149 -2.17 18.78 5.12
N VAL A 150 -2.49 18.81 3.83
CA VAL A 150 -2.71 17.60 3.02
C VAL A 150 -1.91 17.70 1.72
N ASN A 151 -1.16 16.66 1.38
CA ASN A 151 -0.35 16.57 0.17
C ASN A 151 -0.59 15.23 -0.53
N ILE A 152 -1.20 15.26 -1.70
CA ILE A 152 -1.61 14.07 -2.46
C ILE A 152 -0.79 14.00 -3.76
N LEU A 153 -0.05 12.91 -3.93
CA LEU A 153 0.59 12.49 -5.18
C LEU A 153 -0.26 11.38 -5.82
N SER A 154 -1.08 11.73 -6.81
CA SER A 154 -1.82 10.73 -7.58
C SER A 154 -1.14 10.45 -8.90
N TRP A 155 -1.21 9.22 -9.41
CA TRP A 155 -0.81 8.97 -10.80
C TRP A 155 -1.62 9.83 -11.77
N ALA A 156 -0.96 10.44 -12.76
CA ALA A 156 -1.59 11.14 -13.89
C ALA A 156 -2.30 10.14 -14.84
N ASN A 157 -3.33 9.48 -14.33
CA ASN A 157 -4.05 8.45 -15.07
C ASN A 157 -4.92 9.09 -16.16
N LEU A 158 -4.50 8.96 -17.42
CA LEU A 158 -5.19 9.54 -18.58
C LEU A 158 -6.57 8.91 -18.84
N LEU A 159 -6.82 7.72 -18.30
CA LEU A 159 -8.04 6.95 -18.53
C LEU A 159 -9.07 7.14 -17.42
N GLU A 160 -8.65 7.62 -16.24
CA GLU A 160 -9.51 7.72 -15.05
C GLU A 160 -9.85 9.16 -14.69
N ARG A 161 -11.03 9.63 -15.13
CA ARG A 161 -11.51 10.99 -14.89
C ARG A 161 -11.87 11.28 -13.43
N SER A 162 -12.18 10.26 -12.64
CA SER A 162 -12.53 10.36 -11.20
C SER A 162 -11.49 11.17 -10.41
N SER A 163 -10.22 10.94 -10.70
CA SER A 163 -9.11 11.61 -9.99
C SER A 163 -8.98 13.08 -10.36
N VAL A 164 -9.41 13.49 -11.57
CA VAL A 164 -9.42 14.91 -11.99
C VAL A 164 -10.46 15.68 -11.20
N GLU A 165 -11.63 15.09 -10.98
CA GLU A 165 -12.69 15.69 -10.17
C GLU A 165 -12.24 15.87 -8.71
N VAL A 166 -11.72 14.81 -8.09
CA VAL A 166 -11.17 14.87 -6.72
C VAL A 166 -10.10 15.94 -6.62
N ARG A 167 -9.15 15.98 -7.57
CA ARG A 167 -8.10 16.98 -7.61
C ARG A 167 -8.66 18.40 -7.61
N ASN A 168 -9.66 18.67 -8.45
CA ASN A 168 -10.24 20.00 -8.57
C ASN A 168 -10.95 20.41 -7.27
N VAL A 169 -11.69 19.49 -6.65
CA VAL A 169 -12.34 19.74 -5.35
C VAL A 169 -11.31 20.03 -4.28
N ILE A 170 -10.29 19.18 -4.12
CA ILE A 170 -9.26 19.33 -3.10
C ILE A 170 -8.48 20.64 -3.25
N ASN A 171 -8.05 20.98 -4.46
CA ASN A 171 -7.32 22.22 -4.72
C ASN A 171 -8.21 23.48 -4.64
N SER A 172 -9.53 23.33 -4.61
CA SER A 172 -10.48 24.44 -4.42
C SER A 172 -10.80 24.72 -2.95
N LEU A 173 -10.39 23.82 -2.04
CA LEU A 173 -10.60 24.01 -0.60
C LEU A 173 -9.89 25.30 -0.14
N PRO A 174 -10.56 26.16 0.66
CA PRO A 174 -9.94 27.36 1.19
C PRO A 174 -8.80 26.96 2.15
N PRO A 175 -7.78 27.82 2.31
CA PRO A 175 -6.79 27.61 3.35
C PRO A 175 -7.40 27.62 4.74
N SER A 176 -6.71 27.00 5.68
CA SER A 176 -7.12 26.94 7.08
C SER A 176 -7.26 28.34 7.67
N PRO A 177 -8.34 28.64 8.41
CA PRO A 177 -8.43 29.87 9.20
C PRO A 177 -7.48 29.88 10.41
N VAL A 178 -6.88 28.74 10.77
CA VAL A 178 -6.00 28.60 11.94
C VAL A 178 -4.57 29.03 11.62
N ASN A 179 -4.01 28.55 10.50
CA ASN A 179 -2.58 28.65 10.21
C ASN A 179 -2.24 28.69 8.70
N ASP A 180 -3.21 28.96 7.82
CA ASP A 180 -3.06 28.93 6.35
C ASP A 180 -2.61 27.55 5.78
N ALA A 181 -2.76 26.47 6.56
CA ALA A 181 -2.58 25.11 6.03
C ALA A 181 -3.52 24.84 4.85
N ARG A 182 -3.07 24.00 3.92
CA ARG A 182 -3.77 23.75 2.66
C ARG A 182 -3.81 22.27 2.33
N ALA A 183 -4.80 21.89 1.54
CA ALA A 183 -4.79 20.65 0.82
C ALA A 183 -4.31 20.88 -0.62
N LEU A 184 -3.34 20.09 -1.05
CA LEU A 184 -2.80 20.10 -2.41
C LEU A 184 -2.86 18.71 -3.00
N PHE A 185 -3.52 18.60 -4.14
CA PHE A 185 -3.56 17.40 -4.96
C PHE A 185 -2.83 17.68 -6.27
N ILE A 186 -1.73 16.95 -6.49
CA ILE A 186 -0.99 17.02 -7.75
C ILE A 186 -0.94 15.65 -8.42
N PHE A 187 -0.92 15.67 -9.75
CA PHE A 187 -0.69 14.50 -10.56
C PHE A 187 0.80 14.27 -10.76
N ASP A 188 1.19 13.00 -10.80
CA ASP A 188 2.56 12.53 -10.99
C ASP A 188 2.60 11.58 -12.19
N ASP A 189 3.44 11.91 -13.17
CA ASP A 189 3.65 11.18 -14.42
C ASP A 189 5.12 10.75 -14.58
N ARG A 190 5.93 10.86 -13.53
CA ARG A 190 7.37 10.58 -13.56
C ARG A 190 7.63 9.08 -13.64
N LEU A 191 7.48 8.57 -14.86
CA LEU A 191 7.40 7.15 -15.20
C LEU A 191 8.27 6.83 -16.41
N SER A 192 8.79 5.61 -16.46
CA SER A 192 9.70 5.20 -17.55
C SER A 192 9.02 5.05 -18.92
N THR A 193 7.73 4.74 -18.96
CA THR A 193 6.98 4.51 -20.21
C THR A 193 5.52 4.92 -20.03
N ILE A 194 4.81 5.17 -21.14
CA ILE A 194 3.37 5.48 -21.15
C ILE A 194 2.48 4.37 -20.58
N SER A 195 2.95 3.12 -20.60
CA SER A 195 2.26 1.95 -20.04
C SER A 195 2.60 1.70 -18.56
N SER A 196 3.52 2.48 -17.99
CA SER A 196 3.84 2.40 -16.57
C SER A 196 2.82 3.19 -15.75
N SER A 197 2.77 2.93 -14.45
CA SER A 197 1.92 3.68 -13.52
C SER A 197 2.60 3.91 -12.18
N HIS A 198 2.17 4.94 -11.46
CA HIS A 198 2.44 5.04 -10.04
C HIS A 198 1.38 4.23 -9.28
N HIS A 199 1.76 3.06 -8.79
CA HIS A 199 0.84 2.13 -8.15
C HIS A 199 0.93 2.09 -6.62
N GLN A 200 1.70 3.01 -6.01
CA GLN A 200 1.86 3.12 -4.57
C GLN A 200 0.59 3.69 -3.94
N LYS A 201 0.05 2.99 -2.93
CA LYS A 201 -1.15 3.37 -2.20
C LYS A 201 -0.78 3.51 -0.73
N THR A 202 -0.58 4.74 -0.31
CA THR A 202 -0.12 5.05 1.05
C THR A 202 -0.84 6.26 1.59
N ILE A 203 -1.10 6.27 2.90
CA ILE A 203 -1.62 7.42 3.63
C ILE A 203 -0.74 7.55 4.87
N VAL A 204 -0.05 8.67 5.05
CA VAL A 204 0.76 8.94 6.22
C VAL A 204 0.15 10.10 6.98
N ILE A 205 0.01 9.95 8.29
CA ILE A 205 -0.39 11.01 9.21
C ILE A 205 0.80 11.25 10.13
N ALA A 206 1.34 12.46 10.07
CA ALA A 206 2.55 12.81 10.80
C ALA A 206 2.48 14.24 11.33
N ALA A 207 3.08 14.49 12.47
CA ALA A 207 3.43 15.84 12.89
C ALA A 207 4.57 16.36 12.01
N THR A 208 4.61 17.66 11.74
CA THR A 208 5.77 18.28 11.07
C THR A 208 7.01 18.17 11.96
N SER A 209 6.84 18.44 13.26
CA SER A 209 7.85 18.17 14.29
C SER A 209 7.22 17.56 15.54
N SER A 210 7.96 16.69 16.24
CA SER A 210 7.60 16.22 17.58
C SER A 210 8.84 16.06 18.46
N SER A 211 8.74 16.56 19.68
CA SER A 211 9.74 16.38 20.74
C SER A 211 9.46 15.17 21.65
N GLY A 212 8.35 14.47 21.45
CA GLY A 212 7.99 13.29 22.21
C GLY A 212 8.97 12.13 21.94
N HIS A 213 9.50 11.55 23.01
CA HIS A 213 10.52 10.50 22.92
C HIS A 213 10.03 9.19 22.29
N ASP A 214 8.73 8.90 22.32
CA ASP A 214 8.09 7.73 21.68
C ASP A 214 6.92 8.14 20.76
N ASP A 215 6.89 9.41 20.34
CA ASP A 215 5.90 9.87 19.35
C ASP A 215 6.30 9.35 17.98
N HIS A 216 5.38 8.75 17.22
CA HIS A 216 5.67 8.26 15.88
C HIS A 216 4.53 8.61 14.92
N PRO A 217 4.82 8.76 13.61
CA PRO A 217 3.76 8.88 12.63
C PRO A 217 2.99 7.58 12.48
N VAL A 218 1.84 7.69 11.84
CA VAL A 218 1.01 6.56 11.40
C VAL A 218 1.08 6.48 9.88
N ALA A 219 1.15 5.27 9.34
CA ALA A 219 1.08 5.03 7.91
C ALA A 219 0.13 3.88 7.57
N TYR A 220 -0.64 4.04 6.51
CA TYR A 220 -1.40 3.00 5.86
C TYR A 220 -0.69 2.60 4.58
N VAL A 221 -0.57 1.30 4.35
CA VAL A 221 0.12 0.75 3.19
C VAL A 221 -0.59 -0.53 2.71
N GLY A 222 -0.90 -0.66 1.41
CA GLY A 222 -1.62 -1.84 0.91
C GLY A 222 -2.10 -1.76 -0.54
N GLY A 223 -3.13 -2.55 -0.87
CA GLY A 223 -3.74 -2.64 -2.21
C GLY A 223 -4.91 -1.68 -2.46
N ILE A 224 -5.41 -1.03 -1.40
CA ILE A 224 -6.66 -0.26 -1.43
C ILE A 224 -6.39 1.24 -1.64
N ASP A 225 -6.95 1.81 -2.72
CA ASP A 225 -7.07 3.26 -2.95
C ASP A 225 -8.35 3.83 -2.31
N LEU A 226 -8.35 5.14 -2.01
CA LEU A 226 -9.54 5.89 -1.58
C LEU A 226 -10.39 6.27 -2.80
N THR A 227 -11.05 5.29 -3.41
CA THR A 227 -11.76 5.43 -4.69
C THR A 227 -12.96 4.48 -4.80
N ASN A 228 -13.69 4.59 -5.91
CA ASN A 228 -14.83 3.74 -6.28
C ASN A 228 -14.49 2.25 -6.21
N ASP A 229 -15.50 1.41 -6.03
CA ASP A 229 -15.47 -0.04 -5.89
C ASP A 229 -14.75 -0.61 -4.67
N ARG A 230 -13.83 0.12 -4.03
CA ARG A 230 -12.92 -0.47 -3.04
C ARG A 230 -13.62 -0.78 -1.71
N TRP A 231 -14.58 0.02 -1.28
CA TRP A 231 -15.28 -0.21 -0.01
C TRP A 231 -16.19 -1.44 -0.08
N ASP A 232 -15.94 -2.45 0.74
CA ASP A 232 -16.79 -3.64 0.87
C ASP A 232 -16.66 -4.25 2.26
N ASN A 233 -17.64 -5.06 2.64
CA ASN A 233 -17.64 -5.83 3.88
C ASN A 233 -17.18 -7.28 3.63
N ILE A 234 -17.00 -8.04 4.73
CA ILE A 234 -16.49 -9.42 4.67
C ILE A 234 -17.44 -10.41 3.98
N TYR A 235 -18.72 -10.04 3.83
CA TYR A 235 -19.76 -10.88 3.26
C TYR A 235 -19.97 -10.63 1.76
N HIS A 236 -19.37 -9.57 1.21
CA HIS A 236 -19.51 -9.18 -0.21
C HIS A 236 -20.97 -9.07 -0.68
N ASN A 237 -21.85 -8.63 0.22
CA ASN A 237 -23.29 -8.50 -0.01
C ASN A 237 -23.76 -7.03 0.04
N SER A 238 -22.83 -6.10 -0.19
CA SER A 238 -23.03 -4.67 0.02
C SER A 238 -23.51 -3.91 -1.23
N SER A 239 -23.86 -4.58 -2.32
CA SER A 239 -24.13 -3.95 -3.62
C SER A 239 -25.13 -2.79 -3.56
N THR A 240 -26.25 -2.96 -2.84
CA THR A 240 -27.26 -1.90 -2.69
C THR A 240 -26.71 -0.68 -1.95
N LEU A 241 -25.92 -0.91 -0.90
CA LEU A 241 -25.28 0.16 -0.12
C LEU A 241 -24.21 0.88 -0.94
N ARG A 242 -23.40 0.12 -1.68
CA ARG A 242 -22.36 0.64 -2.58
C ARG A 242 -22.96 1.47 -3.71
N ASP A 243 -24.06 1.02 -4.32
CA ASP A 243 -24.78 1.76 -5.35
C ASP A 243 -25.38 3.06 -4.75
N ALA A 244 -26.00 3.00 -3.57
CA ALA A 244 -26.58 4.17 -2.91
C ALA A 244 -25.54 5.21 -2.48
N GLY A 245 -24.33 4.78 -2.10
CA GLY A 245 -23.23 5.66 -1.72
C GLY A 245 -22.37 6.15 -2.88
N GLY A 246 -22.75 5.87 -4.13
CA GLY A 246 -21.97 6.25 -5.31
C GLY A 246 -20.60 5.55 -5.40
N ILE A 247 -20.43 4.41 -4.73
CA ILE A 247 -19.17 3.67 -4.65
C ILE A 247 -19.01 2.77 -5.87
N THR A 248 -20.09 2.13 -6.33
CA THR A 248 -19.99 1.18 -7.45
C THR A 248 -19.65 1.87 -8.76
N LYS A 249 -18.63 1.35 -9.44
CA LYS A 249 -18.25 1.71 -10.81
C LYS A 249 -18.30 0.47 -11.71
N ASP A 250 -17.35 -0.44 -11.57
CA ASP A 250 -17.17 -1.60 -12.45
C ASP A 250 -17.49 -2.93 -11.74
N PHE A 251 -17.28 -2.99 -10.42
CA PHE A 251 -17.37 -4.23 -9.65
C PHE A 251 -18.38 -4.16 -8.50
N LYS A 252 -19.08 -5.27 -8.26
CA LYS A 252 -20.11 -5.38 -7.20
C LYS A 252 -19.59 -5.83 -5.84
N GLY A 253 -18.31 -6.16 -5.74
CA GLY A 253 -17.62 -6.47 -4.49
C GLY A 253 -16.11 -6.32 -4.65
N TRP A 254 -15.38 -6.26 -3.54
CA TRP A 254 -13.93 -6.08 -3.55
C TRP A 254 -13.26 -6.85 -2.41
N ILE A 255 -12.23 -7.62 -2.73
CA ILE A 255 -11.39 -8.34 -1.76
C ILE A 255 -9.99 -7.79 -1.87
N ASP A 256 -9.47 -7.23 -0.78
CA ASP A 256 -8.11 -6.70 -0.75
C ASP A 256 -7.62 -6.56 0.70
N GLY A 257 -6.31 -6.31 0.86
CA GLY A 257 -5.64 -6.15 2.13
C GLY A 257 -4.91 -4.82 2.26
N HIS A 258 -4.86 -4.32 3.49
CA HIS A 258 -4.12 -3.12 3.86
C HIS A 258 -3.54 -3.27 5.27
N ILE A 259 -2.50 -2.52 5.61
CA ILE A 259 -1.98 -2.47 6.98
C ILE A 259 -1.91 -1.04 7.49
N ARG A 260 -2.15 -0.85 8.79
CA ARG A 260 -1.78 0.36 9.53
C ARG A 260 -0.52 0.09 10.33
N ILE A 261 0.43 1.01 10.22
CA ILE A 261 1.73 1.02 10.88
C ILE A 261 1.75 2.22 11.81
N HIS A 262 2.03 2.00 13.10
CA HIS A 262 2.36 3.06 14.04
C HIS A 262 3.74 2.77 14.62
N GLY A 263 4.71 3.63 14.34
CA GLY A 263 6.10 3.40 14.73
C GLY A 263 7.13 3.89 13.70
N PRO A 264 8.41 3.56 13.88
CA PRO A 264 9.50 4.04 13.02
C PRO A 264 9.31 3.70 11.53
N ALA A 265 8.69 2.56 11.18
CA ALA A 265 8.44 2.22 9.77
C ALA A 265 7.49 3.20 9.07
N ALA A 266 6.59 3.87 9.80
CA ALA A 266 5.73 4.90 9.21
C ALA A 266 6.54 6.13 8.76
N LYS A 267 7.69 6.41 9.39
CA LYS A 267 8.63 7.46 8.94
C LYS A 267 9.26 7.08 7.60
N ASP A 268 9.66 5.82 7.43
CA ASP A 268 10.21 5.32 6.16
C ASP A 268 9.18 5.44 5.01
N VAL A 269 7.89 5.18 5.28
CA VAL A 269 6.80 5.40 4.31
C VAL A 269 6.66 6.89 3.97
N ALA A 270 6.70 7.76 4.99
CA ALA A 270 6.67 9.21 4.80
C ALA A 270 7.84 9.70 3.94
N ASN A 271 9.06 9.23 4.22
CA ASN A 271 10.26 9.61 3.49
C ASN A 271 10.21 9.16 2.03
N ASN A 272 9.57 8.04 1.72
CA ASN A 272 9.30 7.65 0.33
C ASN A 272 8.37 8.63 -0.39
N HIS A 273 7.30 9.11 0.27
CA HIS A 273 6.44 10.15 -0.28
C HIS A 273 7.21 11.48 -0.46
N LEU A 274 7.88 11.94 0.59
CA LEU A 274 8.63 13.20 0.59
C LEU A 274 9.73 13.20 -0.48
N SER A 275 10.43 12.08 -0.70
CA SER A 275 11.43 11.95 -1.76
C SER A 275 10.84 12.23 -3.15
N ARG A 276 9.64 11.71 -3.42
CA ARG A 276 8.93 11.95 -4.68
C ARG A 276 8.39 13.38 -4.74
N TRP A 277 7.79 13.89 -3.68
CA TRP A 277 7.25 15.25 -3.64
C TRP A 277 8.35 16.31 -3.83
N ASN A 278 9.50 16.12 -3.17
CA ASN A 278 10.60 17.10 -3.11
C ASN A 278 11.62 16.98 -4.25
N SER A 279 11.39 16.09 -5.23
CA SER A 279 12.29 15.93 -6.38
C SER A 279 12.40 17.23 -7.16
N ASP A 280 13.62 17.56 -7.61
CA ASP A 280 13.90 18.75 -8.42
C ASP A 280 13.27 18.66 -9.81
N TYR A 281 13.02 17.43 -10.27
CA TYR A 281 12.22 17.18 -11.46
C TYR A 281 10.73 17.19 -11.10
N MET A 282 10.05 18.26 -11.51
CA MET A 282 8.60 18.44 -11.31
C MET A 282 7.83 17.46 -12.21
N PRO A 283 6.68 16.92 -11.76
CA PRO A 283 5.80 16.12 -12.59
C PRO A 283 5.06 17.01 -13.61
N THR A 284 4.47 16.35 -14.61
CA THR A 284 3.58 16.90 -15.63
C THR A 284 4.16 18.04 -16.46
N ARG A 285 5.48 18.08 -16.68
CA ARG A 285 6.18 19.13 -17.45
C ARG A 285 5.89 19.17 -18.96
N GLY A 286 5.08 18.25 -19.48
CA GLY A 286 4.77 18.15 -20.92
C GLY A 286 3.41 17.55 -21.26
N LEU A 287 2.56 17.29 -20.26
CA LEU A 287 1.16 16.89 -20.45
C LEU A 287 0.21 18.09 -20.50
N GLU A 288 0.79 19.30 -20.48
CA GLU A 288 0.09 20.59 -20.44
C GLU A 288 -0.63 20.93 -21.76
N ASP A 289 -0.20 20.34 -22.89
CA ASP A 289 -0.83 20.50 -24.20
C ASP A 289 -1.65 19.25 -24.60
N ASP A 290 -2.95 19.48 -24.77
CA ASP A 290 -4.01 18.69 -25.43
C ASP A 290 -4.54 17.36 -24.84
N MET A 291 -3.80 16.57 -24.05
CA MET A 291 -4.33 15.27 -23.56
C MET A 291 -5.05 15.32 -22.21
N LEU A 292 -4.65 16.24 -21.34
CA LEU A 292 -5.19 16.41 -19.99
C LEU A 292 -5.60 17.85 -19.79
N SER A 293 -6.90 18.10 -19.60
CA SER A 293 -7.44 19.43 -19.30
C SER A 293 -7.15 19.87 -17.85
N PHE A 294 -5.92 19.68 -17.37
CA PHE A 294 -5.49 20.11 -16.04
C PHE A 294 -4.02 20.53 -16.05
N ASN A 295 -3.67 21.46 -15.16
CA ASN A 295 -2.28 21.84 -14.84
C ASN A 295 -2.08 21.76 -13.34
N ASN A 296 -1.03 21.09 -12.87
CA ASN A 296 -0.72 21.05 -11.43
C ASN A 296 -0.60 22.46 -10.84
N PRO A 297 -1.21 22.73 -9.67
CA PRO A 297 -1.02 24.01 -9.00
C PRO A 297 0.46 24.20 -8.61
N PRO A 298 0.93 25.43 -8.42
CA PRO A 298 2.22 25.67 -7.79
C PRO A 298 2.29 24.96 -6.43
N TYR A 299 3.41 24.32 -6.16
CA TYR A 299 3.66 23.65 -4.89
C TYR A 299 5.14 23.75 -4.53
N TYR A 300 5.43 23.59 -3.24
CA TYR A 300 6.77 23.75 -2.68
C TYR A 300 7.24 22.46 -2.02
N LYS A 301 8.55 22.33 -1.85
CA LYS A 301 9.12 21.23 -1.08
C LYS A 301 8.58 21.26 0.35
N LEU A 302 8.30 20.09 0.88
CA LEU A 302 7.90 19.88 2.26
C LEU A 302 9.13 19.61 3.11
N ASP A 303 9.14 20.14 4.33
CA ASP A 303 10.22 19.85 5.27
C ASP A 303 10.27 18.33 5.59
N PRO A 304 11.47 17.77 5.86
CA PRO A 304 11.58 16.43 6.42
C PRO A 304 10.78 16.28 7.72
N LEU A 305 10.46 15.05 8.12
CA LEU A 305 9.88 14.82 9.44
C LEU A 305 10.93 15.01 10.54
N ASP A 306 10.69 15.92 11.48
CA ASP A 306 11.58 16.16 12.61
C ASP A 306 11.04 15.56 13.91
N TYR A 307 11.37 14.30 14.16
CA TYR A 307 10.92 13.58 15.35
C TYR A 307 12.11 13.25 16.25
N ALA A 308 12.01 13.58 17.54
CA ALA A 308 13.00 13.19 18.55
C ALA A 308 13.17 11.66 18.66
N SER A 309 12.10 10.89 18.39
CA SER A 309 12.10 9.43 18.32
C SER A 309 12.76 8.86 17.04
N SER A 310 13.63 9.60 16.35
CA SER A 310 14.25 9.25 15.05
C SER A 310 15.11 7.98 15.04
N THR A 311 15.07 7.19 16.12
CA THR A 311 15.59 5.83 16.15
C THR A 311 14.78 4.89 15.26
N ASN A 312 15.43 3.83 14.77
CA ASN A 312 14.77 2.73 14.07
C ASN A 312 14.06 1.74 15.01
N LYS A 313 13.91 2.08 16.29
CA LYS A 313 13.26 1.27 17.33
C LYS A 313 12.23 2.10 18.09
N SER A 314 11.19 1.45 18.60
CA SER A 314 10.17 2.01 19.49
C SER A 314 9.63 0.95 20.44
N THR A 315 8.78 1.34 21.39
CA THR A 315 8.10 0.41 22.32
C THR A 315 6.60 0.21 22.04
N LEU A 316 6.10 0.75 20.93
CA LEU A 316 4.68 0.77 20.58
C LEU A 316 4.10 -0.61 20.27
N GLY A 317 4.91 -1.52 19.76
CA GLY A 317 4.51 -2.86 19.34
C GLY A 317 5.66 -3.86 19.39
N LYS A 318 5.48 -4.98 18.68
CA LYS A 318 6.43 -6.11 18.71
C LYS A 318 6.96 -6.46 17.32
N GLN A 319 6.52 -5.75 16.29
CA GLN A 319 6.76 -6.11 14.91
C GLN A 319 8.02 -5.41 14.37
N SER A 320 8.90 -6.21 13.77
CA SER A 320 9.97 -5.69 12.92
C SER A 320 9.43 -5.49 11.50
N VAL A 321 9.83 -4.41 10.85
CA VAL A 321 9.30 -4.01 9.53
C VAL A 321 10.43 -3.54 8.64
N GLN A 322 10.50 -4.07 7.42
CA GLN A 322 11.37 -3.59 6.35
C GLN A 322 10.51 -2.98 5.24
N ILE A 323 10.70 -1.69 4.95
CA ILE A 323 10.09 -1.05 3.79
C ILE A 323 10.88 -1.42 2.53
N VAL A 324 10.16 -1.90 1.52
CA VAL A 324 10.66 -2.26 0.20
C VAL A 324 9.83 -1.57 -0.87
N ARG A 325 10.42 -1.32 -2.04
CA ARG A 325 9.79 -0.55 -3.12
C ARG A 325 10.31 -0.94 -4.49
N THR A 326 9.60 -0.49 -5.51
CA THR A 326 10.00 -0.64 -6.91
C THR A 326 10.08 0.72 -7.57
N PHE A 327 11.23 1.02 -8.18
CA PHE A 327 11.42 2.15 -9.08
C PHE A 327 12.12 1.68 -10.35
N SER A 328 11.64 2.12 -11.50
CA SER A 328 12.19 1.72 -12.80
C SER A 328 13.60 2.30 -12.97
N CYS A 329 14.57 1.44 -13.31
CA CYS A 329 15.91 1.88 -13.70
C CYS A 329 15.97 2.55 -15.08
N LYS A 330 14.86 2.56 -15.83
CA LYS A 330 14.75 3.23 -17.13
C LYS A 330 14.37 4.70 -17.01
N TYR A 331 13.90 5.13 -15.85
CA TYR A 331 13.54 6.53 -15.63
C TYR A 331 14.71 7.26 -15.00
N GLU A 332 15.20 8.30 -15.67
CA GLU A 332 16.46 8.96 -15.31
C GLU A 332 16.30 10.04 -14.24
N HIS A 333 15.07 10.49 -13.98
CA HIS A 333 14.78 11.58 -13.04
C HIS A 333 14.38 11.09 -11.64
N TYR A 334 14.98 9.99 -11.20
CA TYR A 334 14.94 9.53 -9.80
C TYR A 334 16.28 9.75 -9.09
N THR A 335 17.09 10.70 -9.56
CA THR A 335 18.49 10.89 -9.15
C THR A 335 18.65 11.00 -7.62
N GLU A 336 17.68 11.63 -6.96
CA GLU A 336 17.72 11.95 -5.54
C GLU A 336 17.37 10.77 -4.62
N PHE A 337 16.66 9.74 -5.11
CA PHE A 337 16.15 8.67 -4.23
C PHE A 337 16.24 7.25 -4.79
N ALA A 338 16.31 7.08 -6.12
CA ALA A 338 16.50 5.80 -6.79
C ALA A 338 17.25 5.99 -8.12
N PRO A 339 18.51 6.50 -8.10
CA PRO A 339 19.23 6.92 -9.31
C PRO A 339 19.46 5.82 -10.34
N HIS A 340 19.39 4.56 -9.93
CA HIS A 340 19.49 3.38 -10.80
C HIS A 340 18.26 2.47 -10.68
N GLY A 341 17.12 3.02 -10.26
CA GLY A 341 15.93 2.27 -9.87
C GLY A 341 16.10 1.54 -8.53
N GLU A 342 15.08 0.76 -8.17
CA GLU A 342 15.09 -0.12 -7.00
C GLU A 342 14.20 -1.32 -7.28
N THR A 343 14.66 -2.53 -6.94
CA THR A 343 13.89 -3.78 -7.07
C THR A 343 13.80 -4.55 -5.74
N SER A 344 13.98 -3.85 -4.61
CA SER A 344 14.00 -4.44 -3.27
C SER A 344 12.72 -5.21 -2.96
N LEU A 345 11.57 -4.80 -3.50
CA LEU A 345 10.35 -5.58 -3.36
C LEU A 345 10.46 -6.98 -3.98
N LEU A 346 10.93 -7.08 -5.22
CA LEU A 346 11.11 -8.37 -5.89
C LEU A 346 12.09 -9.24 -5.10
N GLN A 347 13.22 -8.67 -4.69
CA GLN A 347 14.25 -9.40 -3.93
C GLN A 347 13.73 -9.89 -2.59
N ALA A 348 12.99 -9.05 -1.85
CA ALA A 348 12.40 -9.45 -0.58
C ALA A 348 11.38 -10.57 -0.74
N ARG A 349 10.57 -10.56 -1.80
CA ARG A 349 9.66 -11.68 -2.11
C ARG A 349 10.43 -12.97 -2.42
N ILE A 350 11.50 -12.90 -3.21
CA ILE A 350 12.33 -14.06 -3.54
C ILE A 350 12.93 -14.65 -2.25
N LYS A 351 13.55 -13.82 -1.40
CA LYS A 351 14.14 -14.24 -0.13
C LYS A 351 13.10 -14.85 0.81
N ALA A 352 11.95 -14.21 0.94
CA ALA A 352 10.82 -14.73 1.73
C ALA A 352 10.37 -16.13 1.27
N ILE A 353 10.23 -16.33 -0.05
CA ILE A 353 9.83 -17.63 -0.62
C ILE A 353 10.92 -18.69 -0.40
N GLN A 354 12.19 -18.33 -0.58
CA GLN A 354 13.32 -19.24 -0.35
C GLN A 354 13.43 -19.70 1.10
N ASN A 355 13.10 -18.81 2.05
CA ASN A 355 13.13 -19.11 3.48
C ASN A 355 11.89 -19.83 3.99
N ALA A 356 10.81 -19.87 3.19
CA ALA A 356 9.62 -20.62 3.53
C ALA A 356 9.90 -22.14 3.45
N ARG A 357 10.31 -22.73 4.58
CA ARG A 357 10.50 -24.18 4.71
C ARG A 357 9.23 -24.83 5.26
N GLY A 358 8.88 -26.00 4.72
CA GLY A 358 8.06 -26.99 5.45
C GLY A 358 6.55 -26.76 5.56
N ALA A 359 5.86 -26.24 4.53
CA ALA A 359 4.39 -26.23 4.54
C ALA A 359 3.78 -27.62 4.23
N ALA A 360 3.97 -28.60 5.13
CA ALA A 360 2.78 -29.28 5.60
C ALA A 360 2.09 -28.24 6.48
N PHE A 361 0.85 -27.83 6.18
CA PHE A 361 0.09 -26.96 7.08
C PHE A 361 -0.53 -27.83 8.18
N PRO A 362 0.08 -28.01 9.38
CA PRO A 362 -0.68 -28.52 10.50
C PRO A 362 -1.73 -27.46 10.83
N LYS A 363 -3.00 -27.83 10.70
CA LYS A 363 -4.09 -27.09 11.33
C LYS A 363 -3.72 -26.94 12.80
N LYS A 364 -3.46 -25.70 13.22
CA LYS A 364 -3.08 -25.25 14.58
C LYS A 364 -1.56 -25.16 14.79
N ALA A 365 -1.06 -23.92 14.72
CA ALA A 365 0.17 -23.37 15.33
C ALA A 365 1.20 -22.78 14.36
N ALA A 366 0.85 -21.66 13.72
CA ALA A 366 1.79 -20.59 13.37
C ALA A 366 0.98 -19.32 13.08
N LYS A 367 1.04 -18.31 13.95
CA LYS A 367 0.62 -16.94 13.60
C LYS A 367 1.83 -16.17 13.06
N GLN A 368 2.46 -16.68 12.00
CA GLN A 368 3.27 -15.86 11.09
C GLN A 368 2.28 -15.32 10.06
N LYS A 369 1.82 -14.08 10.26
CA LYS A 369 0.95 -13.41 9.29
C LYS A 369 1.82 -12.92 8.14
N VAL A 370 2.12 -13.79 7.19
CA VAL A 370 2.26 -13.36 5.79
C VAL A 370 0.83 -13.06 5.33
N PHE A 371 0.55 -11.80 4.97
CA PHE A 371 -0.79 -11.39 4.58
C PHE A 371 -1.21 -12.06 3.27
N VAL A 372 -1.95 -13.15 3.41
CA VAL A 372 -2.75 -13.83 2.39
C VAL A 372 -4.00 -14.29 3.14
N THR A 373 -5.11 -13.55 3.05
CA THR A 373 -6.38 -13.93 3.70
C THR A 373 -7.52 -13.95 2.70
N CYS A 374 -8.27 -15.06 2.73
CA CYS A 374 -9.63 -15.17 2.23
C CYS A 374 -10.48 -15.75 3.38
N THR A 375 -11.69 -15.22 3.58
CA THR A 375 -12.61 -15.64 4.65
C THR A 375 -13.82 -16.37 4.06
N LYS A 376 -13.99 -17.63 4.47
CA LYS A 376 -15.23 -18.46 4.51
C LYS A 376 -16.44 -18.02 3.65
N CYS A 377 -16.70 -18.79 2.60
CA CYS A 377 -18.06 -19.13 2.13
C CYS A 377 -18.25 -20.65 2.19
N ASN A 378 -19.47 -21.09 2.53
CA ASN A 378 -19.81 -22.43 2.99
C ASN A 378 -19.48 -23.56 2.00
N GLY A 379 -18.85 -24.62 2.52
CA GLY A 379 -18.99 -26.00 2.03
C GLY A 379 -18.24 -26.36 0.75
N GLY A 380 -16.96 -26.74 0.87
CA GLY A 380 -16.23 -27.43 -0.21
C GLY A 380 -14.73 -27.18 -0.17
N LYS A 381 -13.94 -28.25 -0.16
CA LYS A 381 -12.47 -28.20 -0.19
C LYS A 381 -11.98 -27.71 -1.55
N GLN A 382 -11.30 -26.56 -1.62
CA GLN A 382 -10.38 -26.22 -2.72
C GLN A 382 -9.21 -25.35 -2.22
N ILE A 383 -8.03 -25.60 -2.78
CA ILE A 383 -6.76 -24.91 -2.56
C ILE A 383 -6.74 -23.71 -3.52
N MET A 384 -6.56 -22.49 -3.03
CA MET A 384 -6.55 -21.28 -3.86
C MET A 384 -5.26 -20.48 -3.67
N TYR A 385 -4.57 -20.25 -4.79
CA TYR A 385 -3.36 -19.44 -4.95
C TYR A 385 -3.75 -17.95 -5.08
N LEU A 386 -3.04 -17.06 -4.39
CA LEU A 386 -3.18 -15.60 -4.58
C LEU A 386 -2.14 -15.11 -5.59
N ARG A 387 -2.63 -14.76 -6.79
CA ARG A 387 -1.91 -14.11 -7.88
C ARG A 387 -2.49 -12.70 -7.99
N SER A 388 -1.73 -11.67 -7.61
CA SER A 388 -2.10 -10.28 -7.88
C SER A 388 -1.41 -9.85 -9.18
N ASP A 389 -2.02 -10.21 -10.31
CA ASP A 389 -1.86 -9.62 -11.64
C ASP A 389 -2.84 -10.31 -12.58
N ILE A 390 -3.63 -9.53 -13.35
CA ILE A 390 -4.04 -9.78 -14.75
C ILE A 390 -5.06 -8.71 -15.16
N GLU A 391 -4.69 -7.91 -16.16
CA GLU A 391 -5.61 -7.32 -17.16
C GLU A 391 -6.46 -8.44 -17.76
N MET A 392 -7.79 -8.36 -17.66
CA MET A 392 -8.65 -9.26 -18.44
C MET A 392 -8.82 -8.71 -19.86
N GLU A 393 -8.38 -9.47 -20.87
CA GLU A 393 -8.89 -9.36 -22.24
C GLU A 393 -9.57 -10.70 -22.62
N PHE A 394 -10.83 -10.63 -23.06
CA PHE A 394 -11.61 -11.76 -23.56
C PHE A 394 -11.32 -12.00 -25.05
N VAL A 395 -11.18 -13.27 -25.46
CA VAL A 395 -11.40 -13.70 -26.84
C VAL A 395 -12.24 -14.98 -26.84
N SER A 396 -13.39 -14.93 -27.51
CA SER A 396 -14.25 -16.08 -27.77
C SER A 396 -13.80 -16.85 -29.02
N LYS A 397 -14.01 -18.17 -29.06
CA LYS A 397 -14.52 -18.88 -30.24
C LYS A 397 -15.01 -20.29 -29.91
N ASP A 398 -16.20 -20.57 -30.44
CA ASP A 398 -16.95 -21.82 -30.39
C ASP A 398 -16.38 -22.96 -31.27
N VAL A 399 -16.71 -24.18 -30.82
CA VAL A 399 -16.97 -25.44 -31.56
C VAL A 399 -15.79 -26.17 -32.24
N ILE A 400 -15.57 -27.43 -31.86
CA ILE A 400 -15.69 -28.64 -32.70
C ILE A 400 -15.96 -29.87 -31.82
N GLU A 401 -16.95 -30.66 -32.24
CA GLU A 401 -17.37 -31.98 -31.74
C GLU A 401 -16.29 -33.07 -31.86
N SER A 402 -16.35 -34.06 -30.97
CA SER A 402 -16.40 -35.52 -31.23
C SER A 402 -16.04 -36.23 -29.92
N SER A 403 -16.58 -37.36 -29.49
CA SER A 403 -17.67 -38.26 -29.88
C SER A 403 -17.55 -39.46 -28.92
N ASN A 404 -18.69 -40.02 -28.49
CA ASN A 404 -18.87 -41.35 -27.87
C ASN A 404 -18.23 -41.53 -26.46
N GLU A 405 -18.88 -42.13 -25.46
CA GLU A 405 -19.60 -43.41 -25.48
C GLU A 405 -20.77 -43.50 -24.47
N SER A 406 -21.78 -44.28 -24.89
CA SER A 406 -22.98 -44.88 -24.24
C SER A 406 -24.00 -44.00 -23.54
#